data_AF-X1UK95-F1
#
_entry.id   AF-X1UK95-F1
#
_cell.length_a   1.000
_cell.length_b   1.000
_cell.length_c   1.000
_cell.angle_alpha   90.00
_cell.angle_beta   90.00
_cell.angle_gamma   90.00
#
_symmetry.space_group_name_H-M   'P 1'
#
loop_
_entity.id
_entity.type
_entity.pdbx_description
1 polymer ?
#
loop_
_entity_poly.entity_id
_entity_poly.type
_entity_poly.pdbx_seq_one_letter_code
_entity_poly.pdbx_strand_id
1 'polypeptide(L)'
;MNTREEIISLLSKSEKPLGPKAIALELKKTSVNIRKILSNLYKEGKIEKVGYGEYALSVNVNLSVNVKKLRVNVEDSKAKKLANKEINKYRKMYFQRLKASDPEAYGKMRKAKSRYLKDWRARNPDYNKNWLKKYYKKYPERVREYQRRYWLKRTMSSD
;
A
#
# COMPACT_ATOMS: atom_id res chain seq x y z
N MET A 1 -36.34 -1.07 -11.73
CA MET A 1 -34.96 -0.76 -11.29
C MET A 1 -34.15 -2.04 -11.25
N ASN A 2 -32.87 -1.98 -11.60
CA ASN A 2 -32.00 -3.15 -11.53
C ASN A 2 -31.59 -3.39 -10.06
N THR A 3 -31.70 -4.62 -9.56
CA THR A 3 -31.28 -4.99 -8.19
C THR A 3 -29.86 -4.51 -7.86
N ARG A 4 -28.98 -4.42 -8.87
CA ARG A 4 -27.61 -3.91 -8.71
C ARG A 4 -27.59 -2.43 -8.33
N GLU A 5 -28.40 -1.61 -8.97
CA GLU A 5 -28.48 -0.17 -8.74
C GLU A 5 -29.16 0.14 -7.40
N GLU A 6 -30.16 -0.66 -7.02
CA GLU A 6 -30.82 -0.58 -5.72
C GLU A 6 -29.83 -0.81 -4.58
N ILE A 7 -28.96 -1.83 -4.69
CA ILE A 7 -27.91 -2.09 -3.70
C ILE A 7 -26.92 -0.92 -3.61
N ILE A 8 -26.51 -0.35 -4.74
CA ILE A 8 -25.58 0.79 -4.78
C ILE A 8 -26.23 2.03 -4.13
N SER A 9 -27.48 2.32 -4.45
CA SER A 9 -28.26 3.43 -3.88
C SER A 9 -28.47 3.28 -2.36
N LEU A 10 -28.66 2.05 -1.91
CA LEU A 10 -28.81 1.73 -0.50
C LEU A 10 -27.48 1.90 0.25
N LEU A 11 -26.38 1.40 -0.32
CA LEU A 11 -25.03 1.59 0.22
C LEU A 11 -24.55 3.04 0.18
N SER A 12 -25.06 3.89 -0.72
CA SER A 12 -24.72 5.32 -0.77
C SER A 12 -25.46 6.13 0.29
N LYS A 13 -26.65 5.71 0.69
CA LYS A 13 -27.45 6.35 1.75
C LYS A 13 -27.09 5.85 3.15
N SER A 14 -26.50 4.66 3.26
CA SER A 14 -26.10 4.09 4.55
C SER A 14 -24.80 4.74 5.07
N GLU A 15 -24.84 5.31 6.28
CA GLU A 15 -23.64 5.80 6.96
C GLU A 15 -22.71 4.67 7.44
N LYS A 16 -23.23 3.44 7.57
CA LYS A 16 -22.51 2.27 8.06
C LYS A 16 -22.41 1.20 6.96
N PRO A 17 -21.31 0.41 6.94
CA PRO A 17 -21.22 -0.76 6.07
C PRO A 17 -22.38 -1.72 6.32
N LEU A 18 -22.91 -2.31 5.25
CA LEU A 18 -24.04 -3.21 5.34
C LEU A 18 -23.67 -4.63 4.92
N GLY A 19 -24.21 -5.58 5.69
CA GLY A 19 -24.10 -7.00 5.40
C GLY A 19 -25.19 -7.50 4.44
N PRO A 20 -24.96 -8.64 3.76
CA PRO A 20 -25.93 -9.21 2.82
C PRO A 20 -27.31 -9.48 3.41
N LYS A 21 -27.41 -9.75 4.73
CA LYS A 21 -28.69 -9.99 5.42
C LYS A 21 -29.50 -8.70 5.59
N ALA A 22 -28.85 -7.60 5.96
CA ALA A 22 -29.49 -6.30 6.13
C ALA A 22 -30.03 -5.79 4.78
N ILE A 23 -29.19 -5.85 3.74
CA ILE A 23 -29.57 -5.44 2.38
C ILE A 23 -30.71 -6.32 1.83
N ALA A 24 -30.69 -7.62 2.11
CA ALA A 24 -31.75 -8.54 1.72
C ALA A 24 -33.10 -8.19 2.35
N LEU A 25 -33.10 -7.83 3.64
CA LEU A 25 -34.29 -7.44 4.39
C LEU A 25 -34.90 -6.15 3.84
N GLU A 26 -34.05 -5.16 3.56
CA GLU A 26 -34.49 -3.85 3.07
C GLU A 26 -35.00 -3.90 1.62
N LEU A 27 -34.34 -4.68 0.75
CA LEU A 27 -34.75 -4.87 -0.64
C LEU A 27 -35.82 -5.96 -0.83
N LYS A 28 -36.28 -6.60 0.27
CA LYS A 28 -37.21 -7.76 0.25
C LYS A 28 -36.78 -8.86 -0.74
N LYS A 29 -35.48 -9.19 -0.74
CA LYS A 29 -34.85 -10.16 -1.66
C LYS A 29 -34.15 -11.27 -0.89
N THR A 30 -33.87 -12.39 -1.55
CA THR A 30 -33.16 -13.50 -0.90
C THR A 30 -31.69 -13.14 -0.65
N SER A 31 -31.18 -13.44 0.54
CA SER A 31 -29.79 -13.15 0.91
C SER A 31 -28.77 -13.86 0.01
N VAL A 32 -29.15 -15.00 -0.58
CA VAL A 32 -28.30 -15.75 -1.52
C VAL A 32 -28.07 -14.94 -2.80
N ASN A 33 -29.13 -14.33 -3.35
CA ASN A 33 -29.02 -13.50 -4.54
C ASN A 33 -28.19 -12.23 -4.26
N ILE A 34 -28.46 -11.57 -3.12
CA ILE A 34 -27.70 -10.38 -2.69
C ILE A 34 -26.20 -10.70 -2.56
N ARG A 35 -25.81 -11.84 -1.97
CA ARG A 35 -24.39 -12.24 -1.90
C ARG A 35 -23.74 -12.40 -3.27
N LYS A 36 -24.45 -13.02 -4.23
CA LYS A 36 -23.94 -13.17 -5.60
C LYS A 36 -23.71 -11.80 -6.24
N ILE A 37 -24.67 -10.89 -6.10
CA ILE A 37 -24.57 -9.54 -6.67
C ILE A 37 -23.45 -8.73 -5.99
N LEU A 38 -23.34 -8.77 -4.67
CA LEU A 38 -22.25 -8.11 -3.93
C LEU A 38 -20.88 -8.65 -4.34
N SER A 39 -20.73 -9.96 -4.53
CA SER A 39 -19.48 -10.56 -5.03
C SER A 39 -19.11 -10.03 -6.41
N ASN A 40 -20.08 -9.88 -7.30
CA ASN A 40 -19.86 -9.31 -8.63
C ASN A 40 -19.51 -7.81 -8.56
N LEU A 41 -20.23 -7.03 -7.75
CA LEU A 41 -19.96 -5.60 -7.56
C LEU A 41 -18.58 -5.34 -6.93
N TYR A 42 -18.14 -6.21 -6.03
CA TYR A 42 -16.81 -6.17 -5.42
C TYR A 42 -15.72 -6.49 -6.46
N LYS A 43 -15.91 -7.53 -7.29
CA LYS A 43 -15.00 -7.83 -8.41
C LYS A 43 -14.91 -6.69 -9.43
N GLU A 44 -16.01 -5.95 -9.62
CA GLU A 44 -16.07 -4.77 -10.47
C GLU A 44 -15.48 -3.49 -9.81
N GLY A 45 -15.11 -3.54 -8.53
CA GLY A 45 -14.57 -2.38 -7.79
C GLY A 45 -15.59 -1.28 -7.48
N LYS A 46 -16.89 -1.56 -7.59
CA LYS A 46 -17.98 -0.59 -7.29
C LYS A 46 -18.28 -0.49 -5.80
N ILE A 47 -17.88 -1.50 -5.03
CA ILE A 47 -18.03 -1.57 -3.57
C ILE A 47 -16.76 -2.16 -2.98
N GLU A 48 -16.47 -1.80 -1.74
CA GLU A 48 -15.34 -2.32 -0.97
C GLU A 48 -15.82 -3.16 0.20
N LYS A 49 -15.01 -4.16 0.57
CA LYS A 49 -15.26 -4.98 1.76
C LYS A 49 -14.56 -4.35 2.95
N VAL A 50 -15.33 -3.86 3.92
CA VAL A 50 -14.82 -3.05 5.04
C VAL A 50 -14.60 -3.90 6.31
N GLY A 51 -15.14 -5.12 6.36
CA GLY A 51 -15.07 -6.00 7.54
C GLY A 51 -15.67 -7.39 7.33
N TYR A 52 -16.20 -7.99 8.42
CA TYR A 52 -16.77 -9.36 8.55
C TYR A 52 -17.95 -9.66 7.60
N GLY A 53 -17.74 -9.60 6.29
CA GLY A 53 -18.79 -9.78 5.28
C GLY A 53 -19.65 -8.54 5.05
N GLU A 54 -19.18 -7.37 5.47
CA GLU A 54 -19.86 -6.08 5.26
C GLU A 54 -19.23 -5.30 4.11
N TYR A 55 -20.07 -4.55 3.41
CA TYR A 55 -19.72 -3.81 2.22
C TYR A 55 -20.08 -2.33 2.39
N ALA A 56 -19.24 -1.46 1.85
CA ALA A 56 -19.54 -0.04 1.69
C ALA A 56 -19.33 0.35 0.23
N LEU A 57 -19.90 1.49 -0.16
CA LEU A 57 -19.62 2.06 -1.46
C LEU A 57 -18.12 2.32 -1.58
N SER A 58 -17.50 1.95 -2.72
CA SER A 58 -16.12 2.37 -2.95
C SER A 58 -16.14 3.89 -3.14
N VAL A 59 -15.69 4.63 -2.13
CA VAL A 59 -15.50 6.07 -2.27
C VAL A 59 -14.33 6.20 -3.22
N ASN A 60 -14.65 6.32 -4.50
CA ASN A 60 -13.73 6.89 -5.46
C ASN A 60 -13.59 8.34 -5.02
N VAL A 61 -12.63 8.58 -4.13
CA VAL A 61 -12.24 9.93 -3.77
C VAL A 61 -11.71 10.52 -5.07
N ASN A 62 -12.61 11.13 -5.83
CA ASN A 62 -12.31 12.13 -6.83
C ASN A 62 -11.77 13.33 -6.05
N LEU A 63 -10.60 13.17 -5.43
CA LEU A 63 -9.72 14.26 -5.09
C LEU A 63 -9.31 14.79 -6.45
N SER A 64 -10.12 15.72 -6.97
CA SER A 64 -9.84 16.48 -8.18
C SER A 64 -8.68 17.42 -7.91
N VAL A 65 -7.50 16.85 -7.64
CA VAL A 65 -6.26 17.51 -8.02
C VAL A 65 -6.17 17.29 -9.52
N ASN A 66 -6.26 18.39 -10.26
CA ASN A 66 -6.20 18.47 -11.70
C ASN A 66 -4.88 17.85 -12.22
N VAL A 67 -4.83 16.53 -12.33
CA VAL A 67 -3.79 15.76 -12.99
C VAL A 67 -4.52 14.87 -13.98
N LYS A 68 -4.55 15.34 -15.23
CA LYS A 68 -5.07 14.62 -16.40
C LYS A 68 -4.87 13.10 -16.27
N LYS A 69 -5.99 12.41 -16.05
CA LYS A 69 -6.31 11.05 -16.52
C LYS A 69 -5.11 10.17 -16.90
N LEU A 70 -4.32 9.73 -15.91
CA LEU A 70 -3.45 8.55 -16.05
C LEU A 70 -4.01 7.46 -15.13
N ARG A 71 -4.99 6.70 -15.63
CA ARG A 71 -5.28 5.37 -15.09
C ARG A 71 -4.19 4.45 -15.62
N VAL A 72 -3.06 4.41 -14.93
CA VAL A 72 -2.02 3.42 -15.23
C VAL A 72 -2.39 2.13 -14.51
N ASN A 73 -2.62 1.06 -15.28
CA ASN A 73 -2.70 -0.28 -14.72
C ASN A 73 -1.42 -0.55 -13.91
N VAL A 74 -1.55 -0.68 -12.59
CA VAL A 74 -0.44 -0.81 -11.63
C VAL A 74 0.16 -2.23 -11.64
N GLU A 75 -0.07 -3.01 -12.70
CA GLU A 75 0.68 -4.24 -12.97
C GLU A 75 2.01 -3.96 -13.66
N ASP A 76 2.15 -2.81 -14.33
CA ASP A 76 3.42 -2.44 -14.98
C ASP A 76 4.47 -2.01 -13.96
N SER A 77 5.47 -2.87 -13.76
CA SER A 77 6.58 -2.63 -12.81
C SER A 77 7.29 -1.28 -13.03
N LYS A 78 7.27 -0.74 -14.26
CA LYS A 78 7.86 0.56 -14.60
C LYS A 78 7.00 1.72 -14.10
N ALA A 79 5.69 1.67 -14.28
CA ALA A 79 4.77 2.69 -13.78
C ALA A 79 4.79 2.76 -12.25
N LYS A 80 4.79 1.59 -11.59
CA LYS A 80 4.91 1.49 -10.13
C LYS A 80 6.24 2.09 -9.63
N LYS A 81 7.34 1.86 -10.34
CA LYS A 81 8.64 2.49 -10.03
C LYS A 81 8.59 4.02 -10.17
N LEU A 82 7.96 4.53 -11.23
CA LEU A 82 7.85 5.96 -11.47
C LEU A 82 6.98 6.65 -10.39
N ALA A 83 5.81 6.09 -10.09
CA ALA A 83 4.94 6.59 -9.02
C ALA A 83 5.67 6.58 -7.66
N ASN A 84 6.35 5.48 -7.32
CA ASN A 84 7.13 5.41 -6.08
C ASN A 84 8.28 6.42 -6.04
N LYS A 85 8.92 6.70 -7.17
CA LYS A 85 9.97 7.73 -7.26
C LYS A 85 9.40 9.11 -6.93
N GLU A 86 8.24 9.43 -7.49
CA GLU A 86 7.59 10.72 -7.28
C GLU A 86 7.06 10.87 -5.84
N ILE A 87 6.41 9.83 -5.30
CA ILE A 87 5.99 9.79 -3.89
C ILE A 87 7.20 10.01 -2.96
N ASN A 88 8.33 9.37 -3.25
CA ASN A 88 9.54 9.54 -2.44
C ASN A 88 10.12 10.95 -2.54
N LYS A 89 10.02 11.62 -3.69
CA LYS A 89 10.42 13.01 -3.87
C LYS A 89 9.62 13.93 -2.95
N TYR A 90 8.29 13.83 -2.98
CA TYR A 90 7.41 14.62 -2.11
C TYR A 90 7.64 14.34 -0.62
N ARG A 91 7.80 13.06 -0.24
CA ARG A 91 8.12 12.69 1.15
C ARG A 91 9.43 13.31 1.63
N LYS A 92 10.48 13.28 0.80
CA LYS A 92 11.76 13.90 1.15
C LYS A 92 11.61 15.40 1.39
N MET A 93 10.93 16.10 0.48
CA MET A 93 10.67 17.53 0.63
C MET A 93 9.85 17.84 1.88
N TYR A 94 8.79 17.07 2.15
CA TYR A 94 7.98 17.21 3.36
C TYR A 94 8.84 17.06 4.61
N PHE A 95 9.70 16.04 4.69
CA PHE A 95 10.59 15.85 5.85
C PHE A 95 11.63 16.97 6.01
N GLN A 96 12.13 17.53 4.89
CA GLN A 96 13.03 18.68 4.94
C GLN A 96 12.33 19.92 5.51
N ARG A 97 11.11 20.21 5.02
CA ARG A 97 10.29 21.32 5.53
C ARG A 97 9.93 21.11 6.99
N LEU A 98 9.46 19.91 7.36
CA LEU A 98 9.10 19.56 8.74
C LEU A 98 10.28 19.73 9.69
N LYS A 99 11.49 19.36 9.28
CA LYS A 99 12.70 19.55 10.09
C LYS A 99 12.97 21.03 10.40
N ALA A 100 12.63 21.94 9.48
CA ALA A 100 12.81 23.38 9.65
C ALA A 100 11.64 24.04 10.39
N SER A 101 10.40 23.63 10.13
CA SER A 101 9.20 24.24 10.70
C SER A 101 8.84 23.71 12.10
N ASP A 102 9.02 22.41 12.33
CA ASP A 102 8.68 21.73 13.58
C ASP A 102 9.69 20.59 13.86
N PRO A 103 10.86 20.95 14.44
CA PRO A 103 11.90 19.98 14.74
C PRO A 103 11.48 18.96 15.82
N GLU A 104 10.51 19.29 16.68
CA GLU A 104 10.02 18.38 17.72
C GLU A 104 9.18 17.26 17.11
N ALA A 105 8.22 17.58 16.25
CA ALA A 105 7.45 16.59 15.51
C ALA A 105 8.35 15.73 14.61
N TYR A 106 9.33 16.34 13.93
CA TYR A 106 10.33 15.60 13.17
C TYR A 106 11.09 14.59 14.05
N GLY A 107 11.50 15.02 15.25
CA GLY A 107 12.15 14.17 16.24
C GLY A 107 11.28 12.99 16.69
N LYS A 108 10.01 13.24 17.00
CA LYS A 108 9.02 12.21 17.37
C LYS A 108 8.87 11.16 16.26
N MET A 109 8.71 11.59 15.01
CA MET A 109 8.62 10.68 13.86
C MET A 109 9.88 9.84 13.66
N ARG A 110 11.07 10.45 13.80
CA ARG A 110 12.36 9.74 13.69
C ARG A 110 12.52 8.68 14.77
N LYS A 111 12.18 9.01 16.02
CA LYS A 111 12.21 8.07 17.15
C LYS A 111 11.24 6.91 16.95
N ALA A 112 10.00 7.19 16.53
CA ALA A 112 9.00 6.15 16.24
C ALA A 112 9.48 5.18 15.15
N LYS A 113 10.02 5.72 14.04
CA LYS A 113 10.59 4.90 12.96
C LYS A 113 11.76 4.05 13.44
N SER A 114 12.65 4.61 14.26
CA SER A 114 13.79 3.90 14.83
C SER A 114 13.34 2.74 15.72
N ARG A 115 12.38 2.97 16.62
CA ARG A 115 11.78 1.94 17.48
C ARG A 115 11.16 0.82 16.67
N TYR A 116 10.28 1.16 15.72
CA TYR A 116 9.68 0.19 14.81
C TYR A 116 10.73 -0.69 14.10
N LEU A 117 11.81 -0.08 13.58
CA LEU A 117 12.88 -0.82 12.91
C LEU A 117 13.64 -1.72 13.88
N LYS A 118 13.86 -1.30 15.12
CA LYS A 118 14.48 -2.11 16.16
C LYS A 118 13.61 -3.34 16.47
N ASP A 119 12.33 -3.13 16.73
CA ASP A 119 11.38 -4.19 17.09
C ASP A 119 11.15 -5.16 15.92
N TRP A 120 11.14 -4.63 14.69
CA TRP A 120 11.04 -5.45 13.50
C TRP A 120 12.29 -6.33 13.32
N ARG A 121 13.50 -5.80 13.54
CA ARG A 121 14.74 -6.59 13.49
C ARG A 121 14.80 -7.65 14.58
N ALA A 122 14.36 -7.32 15.80
CA ALA A 122 14.30 -8.27 16.90
C ALA A 122 13.37 -9.46 16.58
N ARG A 123 12.23 -9.19 15.94
CA ARG A 123 11.29 -10.23 15.47
C ARG A 123 11.76 -10.98 14.22
N ASN A 124 12.73 -10.43 13.49
CA ASN A 124 13.21 -10.97 12.22
C ASN A 124 14.74 -11.09 12.20
N PRO A 125 15.36 -11.84 13.13
CA PRO A 125 16.81 -11.88 13.30
C PRO A 125 17.52 -12.40 12.04
N ASP A 126 16.95 -13.42 11.39
CA ASP A 126 17.52 -14.02 10.19
C ASP A 126 17.15 -13.32 8.88
N TYR A 127 16.33 -12.24 8.93
CA TYR A 127 15.93 -11.56 7.70
C TYR A 127 17.13 -11.08 6.91
N ASN A 128 18.11 -10.48 7.59
CA ASN A 128 19.28 -9.95 6.90
C ASN A 128 20.10 -11.07 6.27
N LYS A 129 20.32 -12.17 6.99
CA LYS A 129 21.02 -13.37 6.51
C LYS A 129 20.32 -14.00 5.29
N ASN A 130 19.01 -14.18 5.38
CA ASN A 130 18.20 -14.76 4.31
C ASN A 130 18.10 -13.83 3.09
N TRP A 131 17.99 -12.53 3.32
CA TRP A 131 17.99 -11.52 2.27
C TRP A 131 19.35 -11.50 1.55
N LEU A 132 20.46 -11.50 2.29
CA LEU A 132 21.82 -11.54 1.73
C LEU A 132 22.03 -12.79 0.87
N LYS A 133 21.63 -13.96 1.38
CA LYS A 133 21.73 -15.23 0.66
C LYS A 133 20.97 -15.20 -0.67
N LYS A 134 19.73 -14.68 -0.67
CA LYS A 134 18.93 -14.50 -1.89
C LYS A 134 19.56 -13.48 -2.83
N TYR A 135 20.09 -12.37 -2.31
CA TYR A 135 20.74 -11.33 -3.10
C TYR A 135 22.00 -11.86 -3.81
N TYR A 136 22.85 -12.60 -3.10
CA TYR A 136 24.06 -13.22 -3.64
C TYR A 136 23.74 -14.24 -4.73
N LYS A 137 22.69 -15.06 -4.54
CA LYS A 137 22.22 -15.99 -5.57
C LYS A 137 21.73 -15.26 -6.83
N LYS A 138 21.09 -14.10 -6.67
CA LYS A 138 20.52 -13.34 -7.78
C LYS A 138 21.54 -12.49 -8.54
N TYR A 139 22.57 -11.98 -7.85
CA TYR A 139 23.55 -11.04 -8.41
C TYR A 139 25.00 -11.40 -8.03
N PRO A 140 25.50 -12.59 -8.41
CA PRO A 140 26.82 -13.06 -7.98
C PRO A 140 27.97 -12.16 -8.44
N GLU A 141 27.87 -11.55 -9.63
CA GLU A 141 28.92 -10.67 -10.16
C GLU A 141 29.10 -9.39 -9.35
N ARG A 142 27.99 -8.80 -8.88
CA ARG A 142 28.04 -7.58 -8.05
C ARG A 142 28.72 -7.85 -6.70
N VAL A 143 28.57 -9.07 -6.18
CA VAL A 143 29.22 -9.49 -4.93
C VAL A 143 30.72 -9.64 -5.14
N ARG A 144 31.12 -10.31 -6.24
CA ARG A 144 32.54 -10.44 -6.62
C ARG A 144 33.20 -9.09 -6.87
N GLU A 145 32.50 -8.16 -7.51
CA GLU A 145 32.99 -6.80 -7.74
C GLU A 145 33.15 -6.04 -6.41
N TYR A 146 32.16 -6.11 -5.53
CA TYR A 146 32.27 -5.50 -4.19
C TYR A 146 33.46 -6.07 -3.40
N GLN A 147 33.63 -7.39 -3.38
CA GLN A 147 34.75 -8.04 -2.70
C GLN A 147 36.10 -7.60 -3.28
N ARG A 148 36.22 -7.56 -4.62
CA ARG A 148 37.43 -7.05 -5.29
C ARG A 148 37.74 -5.60 -4.88
N ARG A 149 36.73 -4.71 -4.91
CA ARG A 149 36.89 -3.30 -4.49
C ARG A 149 37.25 -3.17 -3.01
N TYR A 150 36.63 -3.97 -2.14
CA TYR A 150 36.89 -3.95 -0.70
C TYR A 150 38.33 -4.38 -0.39
N TRP A 151 38.79 -5.48 -0.99
CA TRP A 151 40.16 -5.97 -0.81
C TRP A 151 41.19 -5.02 -1.41
N LEU A 152 40.96 -4.49 -2.61
CA LEU A 152 41.81 -3.48 -3.24
C LEU A 152 41.96 -2.23 -2.36
N LYS A 153 40.85 -1.74 -1.78
CA LYS A 153 40.89 -0.59 -0.87
C LYS A 153 41.67 -0.91 0.41
N ARG A 154 41.51 -2.11 0.95
CA ARG A 154 42.22 -2.54 2.16
C ARG A 154 43.73 -2.63 1.92
N THR A 155 44.16 -3.19 0.79
CA THR A 155 45.59 -3.27 0.43
C THR A 155 46.18 -1.87 0.26
N MET A 156 45.48 -0.96 -0.42
CA MET A 156 45.92 0.44 -0.59
C MET A 156 45.87 1.30 0.67
N SER A 157 45.20 0.85 1.74
CA SER A 157 45.13 1.58 3.03
C SER A 157 46.05 0.98 4.10
N SER A 158 46.84 -0.04 3.74
CA SER A 158 47.78 -0.72 4.63
C SER A 158 49.24 -0.33 4.38
N ASP A 159 49.47 0.66 3.51
CA ASP A 159 50.72 1.42 3.34
C ASP A 159 50.64 2.73 4.16
#